data_AF-A0A3D5NP81-F1
#
_entry.id   AF-A0A3D5NP81-F1
#
_cell.length_a   1.000
_cell.length_b   1.000
_cell.length_c   1.000
_cell.angle_alpha   90.00
_cell.angle_beta   90.00
_cell.angle_gamma   90.00
#
_symmetry.space_group_name_H-M   'P 1'
#
loop_
_entity.id
_entity.type
_entity.pdbx_description
1 polymer ?
#
loop_
_entity_poly.entity_id
_entity_poly.type
_entity_poly.pdbx_seq_one_letter_code
_entity_poly.pdbx_strand_id
1 'polypeptide(L)' 'MKVRDHKNNENSKDGSYVGVGIAIGVALGAALKNIPIGIALGVAVGSAMDGSRNRSSRKKK' A
#
# COMPACT_ATOMS: atom_id res chain seq x y z
N MET A 1 34.33 20.82 -13.55
CA MET A 1 33.00 20.87 -12.89
C MET A 1 32.18 19.69 -13.36
N LYS A 2 31.81 18.77 -12.46
CA LYS A 2 31.02 17.58 -12.78
C LYS A 2 29.54 17.94 -12.64
N VAL A 3 28.89 18.18 -13.77
CA VAL A 3 27.45 18.44 -13.87
C VAL A 3 26.75 17.20 -13.31
N ARG A 4 25.88 17.41 -12.31
CA ARG A 4 25.10 16.33 -11.70
C ARG A 4 23.82 16.19 -12.52
N ASP A 5 23.69 15.07 -13.22
CA ASP A 5 22.45 14.66 -13.84
C ASP A 5 21.36 14.49 -12.77
N HIS A 6 20.38 15.40 -12.77
CA HIS A 6 19.17 15.24 -11.97
C HIS A 6 18.26 14.25 -12.72
N LYS A 7 18.47 12.96 -12.45
CA LYS A 7 17.63 11.87 -12.98
C LYS A 7 16.24 11.96 -12.35
N ASN A 8 15.40 12.83 -12.92
CA ASN A 8 13.96 12.87 -12.69
C ASN A 8 13.27 11.87 -13.62
N ASN A 9 13.22 10.63 -13.17
CA ASN A 9 12.42 9.51 -13.69
C ASN A 9 12.66 8.42 -12.63
N GLU A 10 11.67 7.90 -11.92
CA GLU A 10 10.32 7.52 -12.31
C GLU A 10 9.54 7.45 -10.99
N ASN A 11 8.24 7.72 -11.03
CA ASN A 11 7.33 7.53 -9.91
C ASN A 11 7.68 6.27 -9.08
N SER A 12 8.42 6.43 -7.99
CA SER A 12 8.48 5.44 -6.92
C SER A 12 7.11 5.47 -6.27
N LYS A 13 6.13 4.89 -6.96
CA LYS A 13 4.85 4.52 -6.37
C LYS A 13 5.13 3.32 -5.48
N ASP A 14 5.91 3.54 -4.43
CA ASP A 14 5.71 2.86 -3.17
C ASP A 14 4.38 3.37 -2.58
N GLY A 15 3.32 3.31 -3.40
CA GLY A 15 1.97 3.56 -2.96
C GLY A 15 1.67 2.42 -2.00
N SER A 16 1.62 2.75 -0.72
CA SER A 16 1.40 1.76 0.34
C SER A 16 0.19 0.91 -0.03
N TYR A 17 0.36 -0.41 -0.02
CA TYR A 17 -0.73 -1.35 -0.33
C TYR A 17 -1.90 -1.18 0.64
N VAL A 18 -1.66 -0.52 1.78
CA VAL A 18 -2.66 0.00 2.71
C VAL A 18 -3.65 0.94 2.04
N GLY A 19 -3.21 1.89 1.20
CA GLY A 19 -4.11 2.84 0.52
C GLY A 19 -5.04 2.14 -0.46
N VAL A 20 -4.53 1.14 -1.18
CA VAL A 20 -5.32 0.29 -2.09
C VAL A 20 -6.30 -0.57 -1.28
N GLY A 21 -5.84 -1.17 -0.19
CA GLY A 21 -6.68 -1.94 0.73
C GLY A 21 -7.83 -1.13 1.32
N ILE A 22 -7.58 0.12 1.74
CA ILE A 22 -8.61 1.03 2.25
C ILE A 22 -9.62 1.38 1.14
N ALA A 23 -9.18 1.73 -0.07
CA ALA A 23 -10.09 2.08 -1.16
C ALA A 23 -11.06 0.93 -1.51
N ILE A 24 -10.53 -0.30 -1.60
CA ILE A 24 -11.32 -1.50 -1.86
C ILE A 24 -12.23 -1.82 -0.65
N GLY A 25 -11.69 -1.74 0.56
CA GLY A 25 -12.44 -1.99 1.79
C GLY A 25 -13.60 -1.03 1.99
N VAL A 26 -13.41 0.27 1.73
CA VAL A 26 -14.47 1.27 1.80
C VAL A 26 -15.54 1.01 0.74
N ALA A 27 -15.16 0.67 -0.50
CA ALA A 27 -16.10 0.33 -1.55
C ALA A 27 -16.96 -0.90 -1.20
N LEU A 28 -16.32 -1.96 -0.67
CA LEU A 28 -17.03 -3.16 -0.21
C LEU A 28 -17.89 -2.89 1.03
N GLY A 29 -17.40 -2.12 1.99
CA GLY A 29 -18.15 -1.72 3.19
C GLY A 29 -19.37 -0.87 2.84
N ALA A 30 -19.24 0.04 1.87
CA ALA A 30 -20.35 0.83 1.37
C ALA A 30 -21.40 -0.06 0.68
N ALA A 31 -20.97 -1.04 -0.13
CA ALA A 31 -21.87 -2.00 -0.78
C ALA A 31 -22.63 -2.88 0.23
N LEU A 32 -21.97 -3.26 1.32
CA LEU A 32 -22.56 -4.07 2.41
C LEU A 32 -23.36 -3.24 3.43
N LYS A 33 -23.48 -1.91 3.22
CA LYS A 33 -24.02 -0.94 4.20
C LYS A 33 -23.37 -1.05 5.58
N ASN A 34 -22.12 -1.55 5.62
CA ASN A 34 -21.30 -1.79 6.79
C ASN A 34 -19.87 -1.30 6.54
N ILE A 35 -19.73 0.04 6.49
CA ILE A 35 -18.44 0.74 6.37
C ILE A 35 -17.40 0.27 7.40
N PRO A 36 -17.73 0.04 8.70
CA PRO A 36 -16.73 -0.35 9.69
C PRO A 36 -16.04 -1.68 9.34
N ILE A 37 -16.84 -2.67 8.91
CA ILE A 37 -16.33 -3.98 8.47
C ILE A 37 -15.49 -3.83 7.20
N GLY A 38 -15.92 -3.02 6.25
CA GLY A 38 -15.17 -2.74 5.03
C GLY A 38 -13.79 -2.12 5.30
N ILE A 39 -13.73 -1.11 6.18
CA ILE A 39 -12.46 -0.48 6.57
C ILE A 39 -11.57 -1.48 7.31
N ALA A 40 -12.11 -2.23 8.28
CA ALA A 40 -11.34 -3.23 9.03
C ALA A 40 -10.73 -4.29 8.10
N LEU A 41 -11.52 -4.79 7.14
CA LEU A 41 -11.06 -5.76 6.14
C LEU A 41 -10.04 -5.14 5.19
N GLY A 42 -10.30 -3.94 4.70
CA GLY A 42 -9.42 -3.22 3.77
C GLY A 42 -8.07 -2.88 4.40
N VAL A 43 -8.05 -2.43 5.64
CA VAL A 43 -6.83 -2.19 6.42
C VAL A 43 -6.11 -3.50 6.70
N ALA A 44 -6.81 -4.57 7.12
CA ALA A 44 -6.20 -5.87 7.39
C ALA A 44 -5.53 -6.46 6.13
N VAL A 45 -6.19 -6.40 4.97
CA VAL A 45 -5.64 -6.89 3.69
C VAL A 45 -4.49 -5.98 3.23
N GLY A 46 -4.70 -4.67 3.24
CA GLY A 46 -3.69 -3.70 2.80
C GLY A 46 -2.41 -3.76 3.66
N SER A 47 -2.55 -3.90 4.97
CA SER A 47 -1.42 -4.05 5.90
C SER A 47 -0.78 -5.44 5.84
N ALA A 48 -1.53 -6.50 5.57
CA ALA A 48 -0.95 -7.83 5.33
C ALA A 48 -0.07 -7.85 4.07
N MET A 49 -0.52 -7.18 2.99
CA MET A 49 0.25 -7.06 1.75
C MET A 49 1.51 -6.19 1.94
N ASP A 50 1.38 -5.08 2.68
CA ASP A 50 2.49 -4.18 2.99
C ASP A 50 3.54 -4.82 3.92
N GLY A 51 3.08 -5.49 4.99
CA GLY A 51 3.92 -6.23 5.92
C GLY A 51 4.58 -7.47 5.31
N SER A 52 4.02 -8.03 4.23
CA SER A 52 4.64 -9.12 3.46
C SER A 52 5.77 -8.60 2.57
N ARG A 53 5.61 -7.40 1.97
CA ARG A 53 6.67 -6.73 1.19
C ARG A 53 7.89 -6.44 2.05
N ASN A 54 7.69 -5.97 3.28
CA ASN A 54 8.77 -5.63 4.20
C ASN A 54 9.47 -6.87 4.82
N ARG A 55 8.84 -8.06 4.73
CA ARG A 55 9.44 -9.33 5.18
C ARG A 55 10.43 -9.90 4.16
N SER A 56 10.28 -9.55 2.88
CA SER A 56 11.23 -9.92 1.82
C SER A 56 12.57 -9.17 1.98
N SER A 57 12.56 -7.96 2.54
CA SER A 57 13.76 -7.16 2.82
C SER A 57 14.53 -7.61 4.08
N ARG A 58 13.95 -8.49 4.91
CA ARG A 58 14.56 -8.94 6.19
C ARG A 58 15.00 -10.41 6.20
N LYS A 59 14.85 -11.15 5.09
CA LYS A 59 15.43 -12.49 4.93
C LYS A 59 16.70 -12.50 4.08
N LYS A 60 17.56 -11.50 4.31
CA LYS A 60 18.98 -11.51 3.93
C LYS A 60 19.81 -10.67 4.91
N LYS A 61 19.90 -11.11 6.16
CA LYS A 61 21.10 -10.94 6.97
C LYS A 61 21.17 -12.00 8.04
#